data_AF-A0A257RLX8-F1
#
_entry.id   AF-A0A257RLX8-F1
#
_cell.length_a   1.000
_cell.length_b   1.000
_cell.length_c   1.000
_cell.angle_alpha   90.00
_cell.angle_beta   90.00
_cell.angle_gamma   90.00
#
_symmetry.space_group_name_H-M   'P 1'
#
loop_
_entity.id
_entity.type
_entity.pdbx_description
1 polymer ?
#
loop_
_entity_poly.entity_id
_entity_poly.type
_entity_poly.pdbx_seq_one_letter_code
_entity_poly.pdbx_strand_id
1 'polypeptide(L)' 'DVIAEGVVAAAREVSLSVPLVVRLEGTNVQLGKDIMARSGLPIISADNLADAAEKIVKAVKEAA' A
#
# COMPACT_ATOMS: atom_id res chain seq x y z
N ASP A 1 12.91 2.42 -0.06
CA ASP A 1 12.99 2.56 -1.51
C ASP A 1 12.69 1.23 -2.19
N VAL A 2 13.67 0.31 -2.28
CA VAL A 2 13.53 -1.05 -2.87
C VAL A 2 12.24 -1.79 -2.49
N ILE A 3 11.83 -1.76 -1.23
CA ILE A 3 10.57 -2.41 -0.80
C ILE A 3 9.34 -1.74 -1.42
N ALA A 4 9.29 -0.41 -1.45
CA ALA A 4 8.19 0.33 -2.05
C ALA A 4 8.14 0.13 -3.57
N GLU A 5 9.31 0.18 -4.23
CA GLU A 5 9.43 -0.11 -5.65
C GLU A 5 9.00 -1.54 -5.99
N GLY A 6 9.43 -2.53 -5.19
CA GLY A 6 9.06 -3.93 -5.36
C GLY A 6 7.56 -4.16 -5.21
N VAL A 7 6.92 -3.52 -4.22
CA VAL A 7 5.46 -3.57 -4.05
C VAL A 7 4.74 -2.94 -5.24
N VAL A 8 5.19 -1.77 -5.71
CA VAL A 8 4.60 -1.10 -6.89
C VAL A 8 4.76 -1.96 -8.15
N ALA A 9 5.94 -2.55 -8.37
CA ALA A 9 6.20 -3.42 -9.51
C ALA A 9 5.28 -4.65 -9.49
N ALA A 10 5.20 -5.34 -8.35
CA ALA A 10 4.32 -6.49 -8.17
C ALA A 10 2.84 -6.12 -8.38
N ALA A 11 2.40 -4.99 -7.83
CA ALA A 11 1.02 -4.53 -7.97
C ALA A 11 0.64 -4.19 -9.42
N ARG A 12 1.58 -3.70 -10.24
CA ARG A 12 1.37 -3.49 -11.68
C ARG A 12 1.28 -4.81 -12.45
N GLU A 13 2.18 -5.74 -12.15
CA GLU A 13 2.25 -7.02 -12.86
C GLU A 13 1.02 -7.89 -12.60
N VAL A 14 0.57 -7.92 -11.34
CA VAL A 14 -0.53 -8.80 -10.90
C VAL A 14 -1.91 -8.23 -11.25
N SER A 15 -2.02 -6.95 -11.64
CA SER A 15 -3.31 -6.29 -11.93
C SER A 15 -4.36 -6.54 -10.83
N LEU A 16 -4.05 -6.07 -9.63
CA LEU A 16 -4.81 -6.35 -8.41
C LEU A 16 -6.31 -6.02 -8.56
N SER A 17 -7.15 -7.03 -8.36
CA SER A 17 -8.62 -6.91 -8.26
C SER A 17 -9.13 -6.75 -6.83
N VAL A 18 -8.22 -6.78 -5.86
CA VAL A 18 -8.51 -6.70 -4.43
C VAL A 18 -7.81 -5.51 -3.79
N PRO A 19 -8.35 -4.93 -2.70
CA PRO A 19 -7.71 -3.81 -2.01
C PRO A 19 -6.32 -4.15 -1.46
N LEU A 20 -5.39 -3.21 -1.55
CA LEU A 20 -4.03 -3.33 -1.01
C LEU A 20 -3.73 -2.24 0.01
N VAL A 21 -3.46 -2.64 1.25
CA VAL A 21 -2.99 -1.76 2.32
C VAL A 21 -1.53 -2.08 2.64
N VAL A 22 -0.68 -1.06 2.69
CA VAL A 22 0.76 -1.22 2.93
C VAL A 22 1.18 -0.36 4.11
N ARG A 23 1.79 -1.02 5.12
CA ARG A 23 2.39 -0.38 6.28
C ARG A 23 3.90 -0.47 6.16
N LEU A 24 4.56 0.66 5.97
CA LEU A 24 6.02 0.75 5.88
C LEU A 24 6.63 1.17 7.21
N GLU A 25 7.67 0.46 7.63
CA GLU A 25 8.54 0.85 8.76
C GLU A 25 10.02 0.74 8.38
N GLY A 26 10.85 1.53 9.05
CA GLY A 26 12.30 1.53 8.88
C GLY A 26 12.84 2.86 8.38
N THR A 27 13.94 2.81 7.62
CA THR A 27 14.56 4.00 7.05
C THR A 27 13.87 4.42 5.76
N ASN A 28 13.79 5.73 5.50
CA ASN A 28 13.20 6.30 4.28
C ASN A 28 11.71 5.97 4.07
N VAL A 29 10.93 5.87 5.16
CA VAL A 29 9.46 5.68 5.09
C VAL A 29 8.80 6.76 4.25
N GLN A 30 9.23 8.03 4.40
CA GLN A 30 8.70 9.14 3.62
C GLN A 30 8.89 8.91 2.12
N LEU A 31 10.11 8.56 1.70
CA LEU A 31 10.40 8.25 0.30
C LEU A 31 9.56 7.06 -0.20
N GLY A 32 9.40 6.02 0.60
CA GLY A 32 8.55 4.87 0.25
C GLY A 32 7.08 5.24 0.04
N LYS A 33 6.53 6.10 0.91
CA LYS A 33 5.19 6.65 0.77
C LYS A 33 5.06 7.51 -0.50
N ASP A 34 6.05 8.34 -0.80
CA ASP A 34 6.05 9.17 -2.01
C ASP A 34 6.09 8.32 -3.30
N ILE A 35 6.84 7.21 -3.30
CA ILE A 35 6.89 6.25 -4.41
C ILE A 35 5.51 5.60 -4.63
N MET A 36 4.87 5.15 -3.55
CA MET A 36 3.53 4.57 -3.62
C MET A 36 2.50 5.60 -4.11
N ALA A 37 2.53 6.83 -3.60
CA ALA A 37 1.61 7.89 -4.01
C ALA A 37 1.77 8.27 -5.49
N ARG A 38 3.00 8.31 -6.00
CA ARG A 38 3.28 8.60 -7.42
C ARG A 38 3.01 7.42 -8.35
N SER A 39 2.80 6.21 -7.83
CA SER A 39 2.56 5.03 -8.66
C SER A 39 1.21 5.08 -9.40
N GLY A 40 0.25 5.89 -8.93
CA GLY A 40 -1.10 5.91 -9.50
C GLY A 40 -1.87 4.59 -9.31
N LEU A 41 -1.36 3.69 -8.47
CA LEU A 41 -2.04 2.46 -8.08
C LEU A 41 -2.92 2.71 -6.85
N PRO A 42 -4.01 1.95 -6.67
CA PRO A 42 -4.91 2.08 -5.52
C PRO A 42 -4.27 1.46 -4.25
N ILE A 43 -3.13 1.99 -3.82
CA ILE A 43 -2.39 1.54 -2.64
C ILE A 43 -2.75 2.45 -1.48
N ILE A 44 -3.24 1.86 -0.40
CA ILE A 44 -3.58 2.58 0.82
C ILE A 44 -2.40 2.47 1.78
N SER A 45 -1.77 3.60 2.12
CA SER A 45 -0.69 3.60 3.12
C SER A 45 -1.25 3.59 4.55
N ALA A 46 -0.64 2.79 5.41
CA ALA A 46 -0.95 2.72 6.83
C ALA A 46 0.26 3.09 7.70
N ASP A 47 -0.02 3.69 8.87
CA ASP A 47 1.00 4.22 9.78
C ASP A 47 1.43 3.21 10.83
N ASN A 48 0.52 2.33 11.24
CA ASN A 48 0.80 1.25 12.19
C ASN A 48 -0.07 0.02 11.88
N LEU A 49 0.13 -1.05 12.64
CA LEU A 49 -0.55 -2.33 12.37
C LEU A 49 -2.06 -2.25 12.63
N ALA A 50 -2.50 -1.51 13.65
CA ALA A 50 -3.92 -1.34 13.95
C ALA A 50 -4.61 -0.51 12.86
N ASP A 51 -4.00 0.59 12.44
CA ASP A 51 -4.45 1.42 11.31
C ASP A 51 -4.53 0.61 10.01
N ALA A 52 -3.52 -0.24 9.74
CA ALA A 52 -3.54 -1.13 8.58
C ALA A 52 -4.72 -2.12 8.63
N ALA A 53 -4.98 -2.70 9.80
CA ALA A 53 -6.09 -3.62 10.01
C ALA A 53 -7.46 -2.94 9.82
N GLU A 54 -7.64 -1.74 10.37
CA GLU A 54 -8.88 -0.98 10.21
C GLU A 54 -9.11 -0.59 8.74
N LYS A 55 -8.06 -0.10 8.06
CA LYS A 55 -8.12 0.29 6.64
C LYS A 55 -8.44 -0.87 5.73
N ILE A 56 -7.84 -2.05 5.94
CA ILE A 56 -8.11 -3.20 5.07
C ILE A 56 -9.54 -3.72 5.27
N VAL A 57 -10.03 -3.78 6.51
CA VAL A 57 -11.41 -4.19 6.81
C VAL A 57 -12.41 -3.23 6.16
N LYS A 58 -12.14 -1.92 6.23
CA LYS A 58 -12.97 -0.90 5.57
C LYS A 58 -12.94 -1.07 4.05
N ALA A 59 -11.75 -1.16 3.45
CA ALA A 59 -11.60 -1.26 2.01
C ALA A 59 -12.26 -2.52 1.42
N VAL A 60 -12.18 -3.65 2.12
CA VAL A 60 -12.86 -4.89 1.72
C VAL A 60 -14.39 -4.73 1.78
N LYS A 61 -14.94 -4.04 2.79
CA LYS A 61 -16.38 -3.77 2.88
C LYS A 61 -16.88 -2.84 1.78
N GLU A 62 -16.06 -1.89 1.33
CA GLU A 62 -16.41 -0.95 0.25
C GLU A 62 -16.28 -1.58 -1.15
N ALA A 63 -15.45 -2.60 -1.29
CA ALA A 63 -15.24 -3.34 -2.54
C ALA A 63 -16.26 -4.48 -2.77
N ALA A 64 -17.01 -4.87 -1.75
CA ALA A 64 -18.06 -5.90 -1.78
C ALA A 64 -19.42 -5.30 -2.15
#